data_AF-A0A434VIA6-F1
#
_entry.id   AF-A0A434VIA6-F1
#
_cell.length_a   1.000
_cell.length_b   1.000
_cell.length_c   1.000
_cell.angle_alpha   90.00
_cell.angle_beta   90.00
_cell.angle_gamma   90.00
#
_symmetry.space_group_name_H-M   'P 1'
#
loop_
_entity.id
_entity.type
_entity.pdbx_description
1 polymer ?
#
loop_
_entity_poly.entity_id
_entity_poly.type
_entity_poly.pdbx_seq_one_letter_code
_entity_poly.pdbx_strand_id
1 'polypeptide(L)'
;EGLRLIEGWRRLAEQVDFPVLIETHRDRMTTDLYFVLDLLDQMPDLPLLADLSHFMVGREFAWPVSAEQHEMIHRVLDNSWALHGRVASREQVQIEISFPHHRMWLDLFLDWWRYGVLSWRKRAEPDATLCFTCELGPKPYAITGRDGNDTTDRWEEALTLKAAIEDLWTAAVDAPAPVVTGV
;
A
#
# COMPACT_ATOMS: atom_id res chain seq x y z
N GLU A 1 -6.20 -22.98 8.76
CA GLU A 1 -7.56 -22.61 8.31
C GLU A 1 -7.56 -21.50 7.25
N GLY A 2 -6.81 -20.41 7.43
CA GLY A 2 -6.72 -19.29 6.47
C GLY A 2 -6.39 -19.69 5.02
N LEU A 3 -5.38 -20.53 4.81
CA LEU A 3 -5.02 -21.04 3.46
C LEU A 3 -6.22 -21.67 2.74
N ARG A 4 -7.05 -22.46 3.44
CA ARG A 4 -8.23 -23.11 2.86
C ARG A 4 -9.28 -22.09 2.41
N LEU A 5 -9.43 -21.00 3.15
CA LEU A 5 -10.38 -19.93 2.83
C LEU A 5 -9.90 -19.12 1.63
N ILE A 6 -8.63 -18.72 1.62
CA ILE A 6 -8.01 -17.99 0.49
C ILE A 6 -8.10 -18.81 -0.79
N GLU A 7 -7.76 -20.08 -0.71
CA GLU A 7 -7.87 -21.02 -1.84
C GLU A 7 -9.33 -21.16 -2.34
N GLY A 8 -10.30 -21.12 -1.42
CA GLY A 8 -11.71 -21.02 -1.78
C GLY A 8 -12.06 -19.73 -2.52
N TRP A 9 -11.55 -18.58 -2.06
CA TRP A 9 -11.76 -17.29 -2.70
C TRP A 9 -11.07 -17.20 -4.07
N ARG A 10 -9.88 -17.79 -4.25
CA ARG A 10 -9.21 -17.87 -5.56
C ARG A 10 -10.06 -18.62 -6.59
N ARG A 11 -10.63 -19.77 -6.21
CA ARG A 11 -11.56 -20.51 -7.09
C ARG A 11 -12.84 -19.74 -7.43
N LEU A 12 -13.28 -18.81 -6.58
CA LEU A 12 -14.38 -17.91 -6.90
C LEU A 12 -13.92 -16.79 -7.84
N ALA A 13 -12.71 -16.25 -7.63
CA ALA A 13 -12.11 -15.26 -8.52
C ALA A 13 -11.89 -15.80 -9.95
N GLU A 14 -11.57 -17.09 -10.10
CA GLU A 14 -11.43 -17.74 -11.41
C GLU A 14 -12.75 -17.84 -12.21
N GLN A 15 -13.90 -17.55 -11.58
CA GLN A 15 -15.22 -17.58 -12.23
C GLN A 15 -15.64 -16.24 -12.81
N VAL A 16 -14.84 -15.19 -12.63
CA VAL A 16 -15.09 -13.85 -13.17
C VAL A 16 -13.99 -13.45 -14.16
N ASP A 17 -14.28 -12.49 -15.02
CA ASP A 17 -13.40 -12.02 -16.11
C ASP A 17 -12.60 -10.75 -15.74
N PHE A 18 -12.67 -10.32 -14.47
CA PHE A 18 -11.92 -9.20 -13.94
C PHE A 18 -11.02 -9.62 -12.77
N PRO A 19 -9.90 -8.93 -12.52
CA PRO A 19 -9.02 -9.25 -11.40
C PRO A 19 -9.72 -9.12 -10.05
N VAL A 20 -9.52 -10.11 -9.18
CA VAL A 20 -9.94 -10.06 -7.78
C VAL A 20 -8.69 -10.14 -6.91
N LEU A 21 -8.50 -9.11 -6.09
CA LEU A 21 -7.34 -8.98 -5.21
C LEU A 21 -7.77 -9.12 -3.75
N ILE A 22 -6.87 -9.62 -2.90
CA ILE A 22 -7.10 -9.64 -1.45
C ILE A 22 -6.43 -8.40 -0.85
N GLU A 23 -7.25 -7.54 -0.25
CA GLU A 23 -6.77 -6.33 0.40
C GLU A 23 -6.08 -6.64 1.74
N THR A 24 -4.96 -5.97 2.02
CA THR A 24 -4.37 -5.88 3.36
C THR A 24 -5.15 -4.87 4.19
N HIS A 25 -5.98 -5.32 5.14
CA HIS A 25 -6.86 -4.42 5.88
C HIS A 25 -7.06 -4.91 7.32
N ARG A 26 -7.13 -3.98 8.27
CA ARG A 26 -7.44 -4.30 9.69
C ARG A 26 -8.87 -4.84 9.81
N ASP A 27 -9.20 -5.66 10.80
CA ASP A 27 -10.54 -6.28 10.90
C ASP A 27 -10.88 -7.24 9.72
N ARG A 28 -9.88 -7.63 8.92
CA ARG A 28 -9.96 -8.71 7.94
C ARG A 28 -8.95 -9.81 8.29
N MET A 29 -8.99 -10.90 7.54
CA MET A 29 -8.01 -12.00 7.67
C MET A 29 -6.56 -11.50 7.54
N THR A 30 -6.34 -10.44 6.77
CA THR A 30 -5.04 -9.82 6.49
C THR A 30 -4.65 -8.74 7.51
N THR A 31 -5.27 -8.72 8.69
CA THR A 31 -5.04 -7.67 9.70
C THR A 31 -3.63 -7.66 10.29
N ASP A 32 -2.98 -8.82 10.41
CA ASP A 32 -1.65 -8.94 11.00
C ASP A 32 -0.59 -9.17 9.92
N LEU A 33 0.47 -8.37 9.96
CA LEU A 33 1.55 -8.42 8.99
C LEU A 33 2.26 -9.77 8.99
N TYR A 34 2.58 -10.33 10.15
CA TYR A 34 3.31 -11.61 10.22
C TYR A 34 2.46 -12.74 9.66
N PHE A 35 1.17 -12.77 9.99
CA PHE A 35 0.26 -13.73 9.39
C PHE A 35 0.20 -13.60 7.86
N VAL A 36 0.17 -12.38 7.32
CA VAL A 36 0.23 -12.17 5.87
C VAL A 36 1.56 -12.65 5.27
N LEU A 37 2.69 -12.42 5.94
CA LEU A 37 3.99 -12.93 5.48
C LEU A 37 4.03 -14.47 5.49
N ASP A 38 3.50 -15.11 6.53
CA ASP A 38 3.37 -16.58 6.59
C ASP A 38 2.46 -17.11 5.46
N LEU A 39 1.40 -16.37 5.10
CA LEU A 39 0.57 -16.70 3.94
C LEU A 39 1.35 -16.60 2.64
N LEU A 40 2.17 -15.55 2.47
CA LEU A 40 3.00 -15.37 1.28
C LEU A 40 4.11 -16.43 1.16
N ASP A 41 4.62 -16.95 2.27
CA ASP A 41 5.56 -18.09 2.25
C ASP A 41 4.93 -19.36 1.68
N GLN A 42 3.62 -19.55 1.89
CA GLN A 42 2.88 -20.73 1.42
C GLN A 42 2.20 -20.51 0.06
N MET A 43 1.87 -19.26 -0.27
CA MET A 43 1.19 -18.85 -1.49
C MET A 43 1.94 -17.65 -2.11
N PRO A 44 3.13 -17.87 -2.68
CA PRO A 44 4.00 -16.79 -3.15
C PRO A 44 3.43 -16.02 -4.35
N ASP A 45 2.38 -16.52 -4.99
CA ASP A 45 1.67 -15.88 -6.10
C ASP A 45 0.36 -15.19 -5.67
N LEU A 46 0.06 -15.13 -4.38
CA LEU A 46 -1.18 -14.55 -3.86
C LEU A 46 -1.27 -13.07 -4.26
N PRO A 47 -2.27 -12.66 -5.08
CA PRO A 47 -2.36 -11.28 -5.54
C PRO A 47 -3.00 -10.39 -4.47
N LEU A 48 -2.24 -9.40 -4.00
CA LEU A 48 -2.67 -8.47 -2.96
C LEU A 48 -3.11 -7.11 -3.54
N LEU A 49 -4.03 -6.47 -2.84
CA LEU A 49 -4.18 -5.01 -2.86
C LEU A 49 -3.53 -4.49 -1.57
N ALA A 50 -2.49 -3.67 -1.70
CA ALA A 50 -1.80 -3.14 -0.53
C ALA A 50 -2.40 -1.82 -0.05
N ASP A 51 -3.10 -1.87 1.07
CA ASP A 51 -3.24 -0.74 1.97
C ASP A 51 -2.26 -0.89 3.15
N LEU A 52 -1.10 -0.24 2.99
CA LEU A 52 0.00 -0.29 3.96
C LEU A 52 -0.31 0.47 5.26
N SER A 53 -1.32 1.35 5.25
CA SER A 53 -1.71 2.15 6.42
C SER A 53 -2.08 1.27 7.62
N HIS A 54 -2.68 0.11 7.35
CA HIS A 54 -3.09 -0.86 8.36
C HIS A 54 -1.91 -1.55 9.04
N PHE A 55 -0.84 -1.84 8.31
CA PHE A 55 0.36 -2.43 8.91
C PHE A 55 1.18 -1.39 9.65
N MET A 56 1.31 -0.17 9.12
CA MET A 56 1.97 0.93 9.81
C MET A 56 1.39 1.15 11.21
N VAL A 57 0.07 1.33 11.30
CA VAL A 57 -0.61 1.57 12.59
C VAL A 57 -0.69 0.28 13.44
N GLY A 58 -1.04 -0.85 12.84
CA GLY A 58 -1.29 -2.10 13.57
C GLY A 58 -0.03 -2.73 14.17
N ARG A 59 1.14 -2.47 13.56
CA ARG A 59 2.44 -2.95 14.05
C ARG A 59 3.22 -1.90 14.82
N GLU A 60 2.65 -0.71 14.98
CA GLU A 60 3.28 0.45 15.64
C GLU A 60 4.72 0.70 15.18
N PHE A 61 4.97 0.76 13.86
CA PHE A 61 6.33 0.95 13.35
C PHE A 61 6.95 2.25 13.90
N ALA A 62 8.06 2.12 14.63
CA ALA A 62 8.77 3.26 15.15
C ALA A 62 9.36 4.11 14.02
N TRP A 63 9.59 5.40 14.30
CA TRP A 63 10.36 6.26 13.41
C TRP A 63 11.80 6.42 13.94
N PRO A 64 12.83 6.27 13.10
CA PRO A 64 12.79 5.76 11.73
C PRO A 64 12.41 4.27 11.68
N VAL A 65 11.76 3.85 10.59
CA VAL A 65 11.39 2.45 10.36
C VAL A 65 12.67 1.61 10.21
N SER A 66 12.71 0.44 10.85
CA SER A 66 13.90 -0.41 10.80
C SER A 66 14.05 -1.09 9.43
N ALA A 67 15.28 -1.48 9.07
CA ALA A 67 15.53 -2.21 7.83
C ALA A 67 14.67 -3.49 7.73
N GLU A 68 14.53 -4.22 8.84
CA GLU A 68 13.70 -5.42 8.94
C GLU A 68 12.22 -5.12 8.64
N GLN A 69 11.68 -4.00 9.15
CA GLN A 69 10.30 -3.58 8.88
C GLN A 69 10.12 -3.12 7.43
N HIS A 70 11.11 -2.45 6.84
CA HIS A 70 11.10 -2.15 5.40
C HIS A 70 11.05 -3.42 4.55
N GLU A 71 11.86 -4.42 4.89
CA GLU A 71 11.87 -5.71 4.19
C GLU A 71 10.51 -6.41 4.25
N MET A 72 9.83 -6.38 5.40
CA MET A 72 8.47 -6.93 5.53
C MET A 72 7.47 -6.23 4.62
N ILE A 73 7.51 -4.90 4.52
CA ILE A 73 6.64 -4.14 3.63
C ILE A 73 6.97 -4.40 2.15
N HIS A 74 8.26 -4.51 1.81
CA HIS A 74 8.68 -4.87 0.46
C HIS A 74 8.14 -6.24 0.03
N ARG A 75 8.14 -7.24 0.93
CA ARG A 75 7.52 -8.55 0.65
C ARG A 75 6.03 -8.45 0.34
N VAL A 76 5.27 -7.59 1.04
CA VAL A 76 3.86 -7.33 0.72
C VAL A 76 3.72 -6.69 -0.66
N LEU A 77 4.58 -5.72 -0.97
CA LEU A 77 4.57 -4.99 -2.24
C LEU A 77 4.98 -5.86 -3.43
N ASP A 78 5.88 -6.83 -3.22
CA ASP A 78 6.26 -7.83 -4.22
C ASP A 78 5.10 -8.74 -4.64
N ASN A 79 4.03 -8.79 -3.85
CA ASN A 79 2.79 -9.51 -4.14
C ASN A 79 1.63 -8.59 -4.52
N SER A 80 1.83 -7.27 -4.49
CA SER A 80 0.77 -6.28 -4.70
C SER A 80 0.52 -6.00 -6.18
N TRP A 81 -0.75 -5.99 -6.57
CA TRP A 81 -1.23 -5.70 -7.92
C TRP A 81 -2.07 -4.42 -8.00
N ALA A 82 -2.41 -3.85 -6.85
CA ALA A 82 -3.01 -2.52 -6.68
C ALA A 82 -2.56 -1.93 -5.34
N LEU A 83 -2.64 -0.61 -5.22
CA LEU A 83 -2.20 0.15 -4.05
C LEU A 83 -3.30 1.09 -3.57
N HIS A 84 -3.44 1.23 -2.25
CA HIS A 84 -4.22 2.31 -1.64
C HIS A 84 -3.31 3.46 -1.20
N GLY A 85 -3.71 4.67 -1.60
CA GLY A 85 -3.10 5.94 -1.25
C GLY A 85 -3.69 6.48 0.05
N ARG A 86 -3.29 5.90 1.18
CA ARG A 86 -3.53 6.43 2.53
C ARG A 86 -2.21 6.46 3.29
N VAL A 87 -1.94 7.58 3.97
CA VAL A 87 -0.76 7.73 4.83
C VAL A 87 -1.19 7.58 6.28
N ALA A 88 -0.51 6.69 7.00
CA ALA A 88 -0.67 6.50 8.44
C ALA A 88 0.57 6.99 9.19
N SER A 89 0.36 7.35 10.45
CA SER A 89 1.41 7.28 11.47
C SER A 89 1.25 5.97 12.25
N ARG A 90 2.19 5.71 13.17
CA ARG A 90 2.09 4.56 14.06
C ARG A 90 0.93 4.66 15.07
N GLU A 91 0.37 5.85 15.29
CA GLU A 91 -0.77 6.08 16.20
C GLU A 91 -2.11 6.34 15.49
N GLN A 92 -2.11 6.76 14.22
CA GLN A 92 -3.30 7.15 13.50
C GLN A 92 -3.25 6.60 12.07
N VAL A 93 -4.29 5.84 11.68
CA VAL A 93 -4.34 5.16 10.38
C VAL A 93 -4.46 6.11 9.19
N GLN A 94 -4.96 7.32 9.41
CA GLN A 94 -5.07 8.36 8.39
C GLN A 94 -4.72 9.72 9.00
N ILE A 95 -3.64 10.32 8.50
CA ILE A 95 -3.15 11.63 8.95
C ILE A 95 -3.33 12.70 7.87
N GLU A 96 -3.34 13.96 8.27
CA GLU A 96 -3.35 15.14 7.39
C GLU A 96 -1.99 15.29 6.69
N ILE A 97 -1.91 14.89 5.43
CA ILE A 97 -0.64 14.94 4.68
C ILE A 97 -0.18 16.37 4.35
N SER A 98 -1.10 17.33 4.39
CA SER A 98 -0.83 18.75 4.18
C SER A 98 -0.12 19.41 5.37
N PHE A 99 -0.04 18.75 6.52
CA PHE A 99 0.59 19.32 7.71
C PHE A 99 2.11 19.08 7.71
N PRO A 100 2.96 20.12 7.90
CA PRO A 100 4.41 19.98 7.76
C PRO A 100 5.07 18.91 8.65
N HIS A 101 4.54 18.68 9.85
CA HIS A 101 5.08 17.69 10.78
C HIS A 101 4.74 16.23 10.40
N HIS A 102 3.76 16.02 9.52
CA HIS A 102 3.43 14.70 8.97
C HIS A 102 4.27 14.35 7.74
N ARG A 103 5.12 15.27 7.26
CA ARG A 103 5.91 15.10 6.03
C ARG A 103 6.76 13.83 6.05
N MET A 104 7.38 13.50 7.20
CA MET A 104 8.17 12.28 7.38
C MET A 104 7.40 11.00 7.07
N TRP A 105 6.11 10.94 7.41
CA TRP A 105 5.26 9.79 7.11
C TRP A 105 4.86 9.77 5.64
N LEU A 106 4.53 10.94 5.06
CA LEU A 106 4.26 11.02 3.63
C LEU A 106 5.48 10.57 2.81
N ASP A 107 6.68 11.03 3.15
CA ASP A 107 7.92 10.64 2.47
C ASP A 107 8.18 9.13 2.57
N LEU A 108 7.95 8.53 3.75
CA LEU A 108 8.04 7.08 3.93
C LEU A 108 7.08 6.31 3.02
N PHE A 109 5.82 6.74 2.94
CA PHE A 109 4.83 6.09 2.08
C PHE A 109 5.14 6.31 0.60
N LEU A 110 5.66 7.48 0.20
CA LEU A 110 6.15 7.72 -1.16
C LEU A 110 7.30 6.77 -1.52
N ASP A 111 8.23 6.51 -0.59
CA ASP A 111 9.32 5.56 -0.79
C ASP A 111 8.81 4.12 -0.94
N TRP A 112 7.86 3.70 -0.10
CA TRP A 112 7.22 2.40 -0.24
C TRP A 112 6.41 2.27 -1.53
N TRP A 113 5.63 3.27 -1.92
CA TRP A 113 4.89 3.26 -3.18
C TRP A 113 5.82 3.26 -4.38
N ARG A 114 6.95 3.99 -4.33
CA ARG A 114 7.99 3.91 -5.36
C ARG A 114 8.52 2.49 -5.51
N TYR A 115 8.83 1.81 -4.41
CA TYR A 115 9.22 0.41 -4.44
C TYR A 115 8.13 -0.46 -5.07
N GLY A 116 6.87 -0.31 -4.63
CA GLY A 116 5.72 -1.05 -5.13
C GLY A 116 5.51 -0.88 -6.64
N VAL A 117 5.57 0.35 -7.15
CA VAL A 117 5.50 0.66 -8.59
C VAL A 117 6.61 -0.06 -9.35
N LEU A 118 7.86 0.02 -8.87
CA LEU A 118 9.00 -0.63 -9.53
C LEU A 118 8.90 -2.16 -9.48
N SER A 119 8.47 -2.74 -8.35
CA SER A 119 8.29 -4.18 -8.20
C SER A 119 7.16 -4.71 -9.09
N TRP A 120 6.03 -4.01 -9.12
CA TRP A 120 4.90 -4.33 -10.00
C TRP A 120 5.31 -4.35 -11.47
N ARG A 121 6.06 -3.32 -11.94
CA ARG A 121 6.49 -3.23 -13.34
C ARG A 121 7.42 -4.35 -13.79
N LYS A 122 8.17 -4.98 -12.89
CA LYS A 122 9.00 -6.15 -13.23
C LYS A 122 8.15 -7.38 -13.59
N ARG A 123 6.89 -7.41 -13.15
CA ARG A 123 5.99 -8.57 -13.25
C ARG A 123 4.80 -8.32 -14.18
N ALA A 124 4.47 -7.06 -14.45
CA ALA A 124 3.34 -6.67 -15.27
C ALA A 124 3.68 -6.68 -16.77
N GLU A 125 2.67 -6.92 -17.60
CA GLU A 125 2.77 -6.81 -19.06
C GLU A 125 3.02 -5.34 -19.48
N PRO A 126 3.65 -5.09 -20.65
CA PRO A 126 4.03 -3.74 -21.07
C PRO A 126 2.89 -2.71 -21.16
N ASP A 127 1.66 -3.16 -21.41
CA ASP A 127 0.45 -2.35 -21.54
C ASP A 127 -0.50 -2.46 -20.33
N ALA A 128 -0.08 -3.16 -19.27
CA ALA A 128 -0.87 -3.27 -18.06
C ALA A 128 -0.98 -1.93 -17.33
N THR A 129 -2.05 -1.78 -16.54
CA THR A 129 -2.29 -0.60 -15.71
C THR A 129 -2.19 -0.95 -14.23
N LEU A 130 -1.53 -0.10 -13.46
CA LEU A 130 -1.49 -0.19 -12.01
C LEU A 130 -2.60 0.67 -11.41
N CYS A 131 -3.50 0.06 -10.63
CA CYS A 131 -4.51 0.80 -9.89
C CYS A 131 -3.90 1.39 -8.61
N PHE A 132 -3.98 2.72 -8.47
CA PHE A 132 -3.71 3.43 -7.22
C PHE A 132 -4.98 4.19 -6.81
N THR A 133 -5.60 3.76 -5.71
CA THR A 133 -6.84 4.39 -5.22
C THR A 133 -6.53 5.28 -4.04
N CYS A 134 -6.77 6.59 -4.15
CA CYS A 134 -6.69 7.50 -3.01
C CYS A 134 -7.83 7.19 -2.03
N GLU A 135 -7.52 6.55 -0.92
CA GLU A 135 -8.51 5.94 -0.02
C GLU A 135 -8.65 6.75 1.28
N LEU A 136 -8.81 8.08 1.13
CA LEU A 136 -9.01 8.98 2.27
C LEU A 136 -10.44 8.90 2.79
N GLY A 137 -10.62 8.10 3.84
CA GLY A 137 -11.91 7.82 4.46
C GLY A 137 -12.50 9.07 5.14
N PRO A 138 -13.84 9.21 5.18
CA PRO A 138 -14.50 10.23 5.97
C PRO A 138 -14.41 9.91 7.47
N LYS A 139 -14.97 10.77 8.31
CA LYS A 139 -15.10 10.52 9.77
C LYS A 139 -15.65 9.09 10.03
N PRO A 140 -15.06 8.31 10.94
CA PRO A 140 -14.04 8.71 11.92
C PRO A 140 -12.58 8.53 11.46
N TYR A 141 -12.31 8.21 10.18
CA TYR A 141 -10.92 8.11 9.69
C TYR A 141 -10.23 9.46 9.65
N ALA A 142 -10.92 10.47 9.10
CA ALA A 142 -10.45 11.84 9.07
C ALA A 142 -10.37 12.39 10.50
N ILE A 143 -9.23 12.98 10.85
CA ILE A 143 -9.10 13.74 12.09
C ILE A 143 -10.03 14.96 12.00
N THR A 144 -10.74 15.21 13.10
CA THR A 144 -11.73 16.29 13.16
C THR A 144 -11.34 17.36 14.15
N GLY A 145 -11.64 18.61 13.80
CA GLY A 145 -11.54 19.76 14.68
C GLY A 145 -12.58 19.73 15.81
N ARG A 146 -12.52 20.73 16.68
CA ARG A 146 -13.46 20.89 17.81
C ARG A 146 -14.91 21.08 17.38
N ASP A 147 -15.12 21.57 16.16
CA ASP A 147 -16.43 21.71 15.52
C ASP A 147 -16.96 20.40 14.93
N GLY A 148 -16.16 19.33 15.00
CA GLY A 148 -16.47 18.02 14.47
C GLY A 148 -16.28 17.90 12.97
N ASN A 149 -15.71 18.89 12.27
CA ASN A 149 -15.39 18.83 10.83
C ASN A 149 -13.98 18.33 10.57
N ASP A 150 -13.75 17.77 9.38
CA ASP A 150 -12.41 17.34 8.94
C ASP A 150 -11.46 18.54 9.06
N THR A 151 -10.26 18.32 9.58
CA THR A 151 -9.23 19.37 9.73
C THR A 151 -8.63 19.79 8.38
N THR A 152 -8.80 18.97 7.34
CA THR A 152 -8.32 19.20 5.96
C THR A 152 -9.42 18.92 4.93
N ASP A 153 -9.21 19.45 3.72
CA ASP A 153 -10.00 19.06 2.56
C ASP A 153 -9.46 17.76 1.97
N ARG A 154 -10.18 16.66 2.21
CA ARG A 154 -9.80 15.32 1.71
C ARG A 154 -9.74 15.23 0.19
N TRP A 155 -10.51 16.05 -0.55
CA TRP A 155 -10.46 16.04 -2.00
C TRP A 155 -9.12 16.61 -2.49
N GLU A 156 -8.70 17.74 -1.93
CA GLU A 156 -7.41 18.36 -2.25
C GLU A 156 -6.22 17.48 -1.83
N GLU A 157 -6.32 16.80 -0.68
CA GLU A 157 -5.30 15.82 -0.27
C GLU A 157 -5.27 14.60 -1.20
N ALA A 158 -6.42 14.11 -1.67
CA ALA A 158 -6.48 13.03 -2.66
C ALA A 158 -5.87 13.46 -4.01
N LEU A 159 -6.12 14.68 -4.47
CA LEU A 159 -5.49 15.23 -5.66
C LEU A 159 -3.97 15.37 -5.51
N THR A 160 -3.52 15.75 -4.31
CA THR A 160 -2.08 15.82 -3.98
C THR A 160 -1.43 14.44 -4.06
N LEU A 161 -2.05 13.40 -3.49
CA LEU A 161 -1.55 12.02 -3.58
C LEU A 161 -1.56 11.50 -5.02
N LYS A 162 -2.62 11.81 -5.78
CA LYS A 162 -2.72 11.46 -7.20
C LYS A 162 -1.55 12.06 -7.99
N ALA A 163 -1.27 13.35 -7.81
CA ALA A 163 -0.15 14.00 -8.50
C ALA A 163 1.19 13.34 -8.12
N ALA A 164 1.40 13.06 -6.82
CA ALA A 164 2.63 12.43 -6.35
C ALA A 164 2.85 11.02 -6.92
N ILE A 165 1.79 10.20 -7.05
CA ILE A 165 1.93 8.87 -7.65
C ILE A 165 2.13 8.94 -9.17
N GLU A 166 1.55 9.92 -9.86
CA GLU A 166 1.81 10.16 -11.28
C GLU A 166 3.26 10.58 -11.53
N ASP A 167 3.84 11.42 -10.65
CA ASP A 167 5.24 11.79 -10.69
C ASP A 167 6.16 10.58 -10.44
N LEU A 168 5.84 9.75 -9.44
CA LEU A 168 6.58 8.51 -9.16
C LEU A 168 6.51 7.53 -10.33
N TRP A 169 5.33 7.40 -10.96
CA TRP A 169 5.14 6.56 -12.14
C TRP A 169 6.01 7.04 -13.31
N THR A 170 5.96 8.34 -13.62
CA THR A 170 6.76 8.95 -14.69
C THR A 170 8.25 8.78 -14.43
N ALA A 171 8.72 9.09 -13.22
CA ALA A 171 10.11 8.92 -12.84
C ALA A 171 10.57 7.45 -12.88
N ALA A 172 9.69 6.49 -12.58
CA ALA A 172 9.98 5.08 -12.74
C ALA A 172 10.08 4.68 -14.22
N VAL A 173 9.26 5.26 -15.11
CA VAL A 173 9.30 5.01 -16.58
C VAL A 173 10.60 5.52 -17.17
N ASP A 174 11.06 6.68 -16.74
CA ASP A 174 12.27 7.32 -17.26
C ASP A 174 13.56 6.81 -16.60
N ALA A 175 13.46 5.96 -15.56
CA ALA A 175 14.63 5.36 -14.92
C ALA A 175 15.29 4.36 -15.89
N PRO A 176 16.59 4.52 -16.24
CA PRO A 176 17.28 3.56 -17.08
C PRO A 176 17.28 2.19 -16.40
N ALA A 177 17.10 1.13 -17.19
CA ALA A 177 17.17 -0.24 -16.69
C ALA A 177 18.47 -0.42 -15.88
N PRO A 178 18.42 -1.06 -14.69
CA PRO A 178 19.62 -1.26 -13.90
C PRO A 178 20.66 -2.01 -14.74
N VAL A 179 21.86 -1.42 -14.86
CA VAL A 179 22.99 -2.07 -15.51
C VAL A 179 23.33 -3.29 -14.67
N VAL A 180 23.09 -4.48 -15.21
CA VAL A 180 23.55 -5.73 -14.60
C VAL A 180 25.07 -5.74 -14.68
N THR A 181 25.74 -5.26 -13.64
CA THR A 181 27.17 -5.49 -13.45
C THR A 181 27.32 -6.90 -12.88
N GLY A 182 27.57 -7.87 -13.77
CA GLY A 182 27.92 -9.22 -13.35
C GLY A 182 29.21 -9.22 -12.53
N VAL A 183 29.18 -9.92 -11.40
CA VAL A 183 30.35 -10.48 -10.72
C VAL A 183 30.00 -11.92 -10.35
#